data_AF-A0A0C9Z6Y0-F1
#
_entry.id   AF-A0A0C9Z6Y0-F1
#
_cell.length_a   1.000
_cell.length_b   1.000
_cell.length_c   1.000
_cell.angle_alpha   90.00
_cell.angle_beta   90.00
_cell.angle_gamma   90.00
#
_symmetry.space_group_name_H-M   'P 1'
#
loop_
_entity.id
_entity.type
_entity.pdbx_description
1 polymer ?
#
loop_
_entity_poly.entity_id
_entity_poly.type
_entity_poly.pdbx_seq_one_letter_code
_entity_poly.pdbx_strand_id
1 'polypeptide(L)'
;MAADRSSEKPGAADESLRLFLSRTQAREDPSAVYTFDGERGIARTVICREPSSRQPENRQRVGDNTTGEQGKSRQKDCLALEMYSTQLFAAMQDYGFYCALPSDPSRTHMVCRKLPK
;
A
#
# COMPACT_ATOMS: atom_id res chain seq x y z
N MET A 1 27.02 8.98 11.85
CA MET A 1 26.91 9.77 10.61
C MET A 1 26.20 8.92 9.56
N ALA A 2 24.93 9.20 9.27
CA ALA A 2 24.26 8.80 8.04
C ALA A 2 23.22 9.89 7.74
N ALA A 3 23.66 10.92 7.03
CA ALA A 3 22.81 12.00 6.58
C ALA A 3 21.95 11.49 5.41
N ASP A 4 20.65 11.60 5.60
CA ASP A 4 19.70 12.19 4.66
C ASP A 4 20.01 12.06 3.15
N ARG A 5 19.28 11.15 2.48
CA ARG A 5 19.07 11.16 1.02
C ARG A 5 17.58 11.04 0.73
N SER A 6 16.76 11.85 1.40
CA SER A 6 15.30 11.77 1.28
C SER A 6 14.72 12.76 0.24
N SER A 7 15.55 13.36 -0.62
CA SER A 7 15.09 14.39 -1.56
C SER A 7 15.81 14.33 -2.91
N GLU A 8 15.56 13.30 -3.72
CA GLU A 8 16.01 13.24 -5.12
C GLU A 8 14.80 13.05 -6.05
N LYS A 9 14.01 14.13 -6.25
CA LYS A 9 12.88 14.26 -7.21
C LYS A 9 11.74 13.23 -7.05
N PRO A 10 10.47 13.61 -7.28
CA PRO A 10 9.41 12.62 -7.40
C PRO A 10 9.71 11.76 -8.64
N GLY A 11 10.16 10.52 -8.42
CA GLY A 11 10.32 9.53 -9.48
C GLY A 11 8.96 9.09 -10.02
N ALA A 12 8.95 8.38 -11.16
CA ALA A 12 7.71 7.84 -11.75
C ALA A 12 6.87 7.00 -10.76
N ALA A 13 7.52 6.38 -9.78
CA ALA A 13 6.87 5.62 -8.72
C ALA A 13 6.11 6.53 -7.72
N ASP A 14 6.61 7.72 -7.40
CA ASP A 14 5.91 8.68 -6.54
C ASP A 14 4.66 9.25 -7.23
N GLU A 15 4.74 9.56 -8.53
CA GLU A 15 3.57 10.00 -9.30
C GLU A 15 2.50 8.91 -9.35
N SER A 16 2.91 7.66 -9.59
CA SER A 16 2.01 6.50 -9.58
C SER A 16 1.33 6.31 -8.22
N LEU A 17 2.09 6.46 -7.13
CA LEU A 17 1.58 6.42 -5.77
C LEU A 17 0.57 7.54 -5.53
N ARG A 18 0.91 8.78 -5.90
CA ARG A 18 0.02 9.93 -5.76
C ARG A 18 -1.28 9.73 -6.52
N LEU A 19 -1.21 9.24 -7.77
CA LEU A 19 -2.40 8.93 -8.57
C LEU A 19 -3.26 7.86 -7.90
N PHE A 20 -2.64 6.80 -7.37
CA PHE A 20 -3.33 5.73 -6.65
C PHE A 20 -4.02 6.23 -5.38
N LEU A 21 -3.34 7.03 -4.56
CA LEU A 21 -3.93 7.64 -3.37
C LEU A 21 -5.02 8.64 -3.74
N SER A 22 -4.83 9.43 -4.81
CA SER A 22 -5.80 10.44 -5.25
C SER A 22 -7.13 9.85 -5.68
N ARG A 23 -7.15 8.61 -6.18
CA ARG A 23 -8.40 7.87 -6.47
C ARG A 23 -9.30 7.77 -5.25
N THR A 24 -8.74 7.90 -4.04
CA THR A 24 -9.49 7.84 -2.78
C THR A 24 -9.59 9.16 -2.03
N GLN A 25 -8.73 10.14 -2.33
CA GLN A 25 -8.55 11.31 -1.47
C GLN A 25 -9.77 12.26 -1.42
N ALA A 26 -10.70 12.21 -2.37
CA ALA A 26 -11.57 13.36 -2.59
C ALA A 26 -12.84 13.42 -1.73
N ARG A 27 -13.49 12.32 -1.33
CA ARG A 27 -14.77 12.41 -0.57
C ARG A 27 -15.38 11.10 -0.04
N GLU A 28 -14.90 9.95 -0.49
CA GLU A 28 -15.71 8.73 -0.39
C GLU A 28 -15.38 7.82 0.80
N ASP A 29 -14.17 7.90 1.40
CA ASP A 29 -13.78 6.91 2.42
C ASP A 29 -12.62 7.39 3.33
N PRO A 30 -12.88 8.14 4.42
CA PRO A 30 -11.85 8.43 5.44
C PRO A 30 -11.35 7.16 6.16
N SER A 31 -12.11 6.06 6.05
CA SER A 31 -11.74 4.73 6.52
C SER A 31 -10.84 3.94 5.57
N ALA A 32 -10.39 4.53 4.45
CA ALA A 32 -9.50 3.84 3.54
C ALA A 32 -8.20 3.45 4.25
N VAL A 33 -7.99 2.14 4.40
CA VAL A 33 -6.78 1.55 4.95
C VAL A 33 -5.93 1.03 3.81
N TYR A 34 -4.65 1.38 3.82
CA TYR A 34 -3.67 0.86 2.89
C TYR A 34 -2.73 -0.09 3.61
N THR A 35 -2.29 -1.11 2.90
CA THR A 35 -1.24 -2.01 3.37
C THR A 35 -0.12 -2.01 2.36
N PHE A 36 1.13 -2.08 2.82
CA PHE A 36 2.23 -2.33 1.92
C PHE A 36 3.24 -3.29 2.52
N ASP A 37 3.86 -4.06 1.64
CA ASP A 37 4.98 -4.92 1.93
C ASP A 37 6.09 -4.62 0.91
N GLY A 38 7.33 -4.76 1.34
CA GLY A 38 8.50 -4.50 0.50
C GLY A 38 9.62 -5.46 0.84
N GLU A 39 10.19 -6.03 -0.20
CA GLU A 39 11.29 -6.97 -0.05
C GLU A 39 12.55 -6.25 0.46
N ARG A 40 13.22 -6.86 1.44
CA ARG A 40 14.41 -6.26 2.05
C ARG A 40 15.53 -6.17 1.02
N GLY A 41 16.02 -4.94 0.79
CA GLY A 41 17.13 -4.67 -0.11
C GLY A 41 16.75 -4.54 -1.59
N ILE A 42 15.47 -4.65 -1.94
CA ILE A 42 15.00 -4.52 -3.32
C ILE A 42 14.17 -3.23 -3.45
N ALA A 43 14.41 -2.48 -4.53
CA ALA A 43 13.65 -1.27 -4.86
C ALA A 43 12.28 -1.62 -5.47
N ARG A 44 11.52 -2.49 -4.81
CA ARG A 44 10.22 -2.94 -5.24
C ARG A 44 9.30 -3.09 -4.05
N THR A 45 8.14 -2.43 -4.13
CA THR A 45 7.11 -2.44 -3.10
C THR A 45 5.75 -2.67 -3.74
N VAL A 46 4.83 -3.22 -2.96
CA VAL A 46 3.43 -3.34 -3.37
C VAL A 46 2.57 -2.68 -2.32
N ILE A 47 1.77 -1.71 -2.73
CA ILE A 47 0.74 -1.08 -1.89
C ILE A 47 -0.62 -1.57 -2.32
N CYS A 48 -1.46 -1.96 -1.36
CA CYS A 48 -2.80 -2.44 -1.56
C CYS A 48 -3.79 -1.62 -0.73
N ARG A 49 -4.98 -1.39 -1.27
CA ARG A 49 -6.11 -0.85 -0.52
C ARG A 49 -6.90 -2.01 0.07
N GLU A 50 -7.12 -1.97 1.37
CA GLU A 50 -8.04 -2.89 2.02
C GLU A 50 -9.48 -2.53 1.62
N PRO A 51 -10.29 -3.50 1.17
CA PRO A 51 -11.68 -3.24 0.87
C PRO A 51 -12.41 -2.87 2.17
N SER A 52 -13.07 -1.70 2.18
CA SER A 52 -13.97 -1.32 3.27
C SER A 52 -15.08 -2.37 3.37
N SER A 53 -14.99 -3.24 4.37
CA SER A 53 -15.80 -4.45 4.49
C SER A 53 -17.30 -4.16 4.59
N ARG A 54 -18.02 -4.36 3.47
CA ARG A 54 -19.38 -4.90 3.43
C ARG A 54 -19.47 -6.01 2.38
N GLN A 55 -18.80 -7.13 2.62
CA GLN A 55 -19.21 -8.41 2.03
C GLN A 55 -19.01 -9.49 3.09
N PRO A 56 -20.08 -10.21 3.52
CA PRO A 56 -19.92 -11.41 4.32
C PRO A 56 -19.18 -12.45 3.47
N GLU A 57 -18.12 -12.99 4.06
CA GLU A 57 -17.38 -14.16 3.64
C GLU A 57 -18.36 -15.34 3.47
N ASN A 58 -18.77 -15.64 2.24
CA ASN A 58 -19.37 -16.93 1.92
C ASN A 58 -19.27 -17.26 0.43
N ARG A 59 -18.12 -17.84 0.01
CA ARG A 59 -18.10 -19.04 -0.84
C ARG A 59 -16.67 -19.56 -0.98
N GLN A 60 -16.44 -20.70 -0.37
CA GLN A 60 -15.40 -21.67 -0.73
C GLN A 60 -15.13 -21.70 -2.24
N ARG A 61 -13.87 -21.51 -2.66
CA ARG A 61 -13.33 -22.26 -3.80
C ARG A 61 -11.85 -22.55 -3.59
N VAL A 62 -11.58 -23.84 -3.61
CA VAL A 62 -10.29 -24.52 -3.70
C VAL A 62 -9.70 -24.34 -5.11
N GLY A 63 -8.36 -24.27 -5.21
CA GLY A 63 -7.55 -24.30 -6.45
C GLY A 63 -6.43 -23.25 -6.37
N ASP A 64 -5.20 -23.57 -5.96
CA ASP A 64 -4.11 -24.31 -6.63
C ASP A 64 -3.43 -23.54 -7.79
N ASN A 65 -2.08 -23.51 -7.73
CA ASN A 65 -1.07 -23.13 -8.73
C ASN A 65 -0.95 -21.67 -9.25
N THR A 66 0.13 -21.03 -8.77
CA THR A 66 1.24 -20.43 -9.55
C THR A 66 0.98 -19.29 -10.54
N THR A 67 1.88 -18.30 -10.40
CA THR A 67 2.29 -17.30 -11.39
C THR A 67 1.39 -16.08 -11.51
N GLY A 68 1.96 -14.93 -11.15
CA GLY A 68 1.31 -13.64 -11.25
C GLY A 68 0.93 -13.33 -12.67
N GLU A 69 -0.35 -13.05 -12.90
CA GLU A 69 -0.85 -12.35 -14.07
C GLU A 69 -2.25 -11.82 -13.74
N GLN A 70 -2.58 -10.71 -14.37
CA GLN A 70 -3.70 -9.83 -14.06
C GLN A 70 -5.05 -10.59 -14.17
N GLY A 71 -5.69 -10.85 -13.03
CA GLY A 71 -6.93 -11.64 -12.94
C GLY A 71 -8.01 -10.93 -12.12
N LYS A 72 -9.01 -10.40 -12.83
CA LYS A 72 -10.21 -9.70 -12.34
C LYS A 72 -10.98 -10.56 -11.32
N SER A 73 -10.64 -10.42 -10.05
CA SER A 73 -11.29 -11.06 -8.91
C SER A 73 -11.54 -9.98 -7.85
N ARG A 74 -12.69 -10.06 -7.15
CA ARG A 74 -13.24 -9.05 -6.21
C ARG A 74 -12.17 -8.10 -5.66
N GLN A 75 -12.15 -6.89 -6.24
CA GLN A 75 -10.96 -6.07 -6.47
C GLN A 75 -10.26 -5.62 -5.18
N LYS A 76 -9.17 -6.30 -4.80
CA LYS A 76 -8.14 -5.64 -4.00
C LYS A 76 -7.39 -4.70 -4.95
N ASP A 77 -7.55 -3.39 -4.77
CA ASP A 77 -6.81 -2.41 -5.56
C ASP A 77 -5.35 -2.41 -5.07
N CYS A 78 -4.44 -3.02 -5.83
CA CYS A 78 -3.01 -3.06 -5.51
C CYS A 78 -2.18 -2.41 -6.63
N LEU A 79 -1.12 -1.72 -6.25
CA LEU A 79 -0.16 -1.08 -7.13
C LEU A 79 1.26 -1.52 -6.75
N ALA A 80 2.00 -2.01 -7.74
CA ALA A 80 3.43 -2.27 -7.61
C ALA A 80 4.22 -0.99 -7.94
N LEU A 81 5.20 -0.67 -7.13
CA LEU A 81 6.03 0.53 -7.24
C LEU A 81 7.51 0.14 -7.25
N GLU A 82 8.27 0.75 -8.16
CA GLU A 82 9.73 0.61 -8.22
C GLU A 82 10.40 1.59 -7.25
N MET A 83 10.16 1.39 -5.95
CA MET A 83 10.80 2.14 -4.86
C MET A 83 11.00 1.26 -3.62
N TYR A 84 11.93 1.64 -2.76
CA TYR A 84 12.18 0.95 -1.49
C TYR A 84 11.03 1.18 -0.49
N SER A 85 10.80 0.20 0.39
CA SER A 85 9.77 0.30 1.45
C SER A 85 9.96 1.49 2.37
N THR A 86 11.21 1.87 2.64
CA THR A 86 11.55 3.07 3.42
C THR A 86 11.16 4.37 2.70
N GLN A 87 11.28 4.42 1.37
CA GLN A 87 10.86 5.57 0.57
C GLN A 87 9.34 5.67 0.51
N LEU A 88 8.66 4.54 0.30
CA LEU A 88 7.19 4.48 0.32
C LEU A 88 6.64 4.93 1.68
N PHE A 89 7.26 4.47 2.78
CA PHE A 89 6.90 4.89 4.14
C PHE A 89 7.03 6.40 4.34
N ALA A 90 8.12 7.01 3.87
CA ALA A 90 8.33 8.45 3.96
C ALA A 90 7.32 9.23 3.11
N ALA A 91 7.10 8.80 1.86
CA ALA A 91 6.15 9.43 0.95
C ALA A 91 4.71 9.39 1.51
N MET A 92 4.27 8.26 2.04
CA MET A 92 2.95 8.13 2.65
C MET A 92 2.74 9.12 3.82
N GLN A 93 3.76 9.35 4.64
CA GLN A 93 3.70 10.33 5.73
C GLN A 93 3.62 11.77 5.20
N ASP A 94 4.34 12.09 4.13
CA ASP A 94 4.25 13.40 3.45
C ASP A 94 2.83 13.65 2.89
N TYR A 95 2.19 12.60 2.37
CA TYR A 95 0.79 12.62 1.96
C TYR A 95 -0.23 12.65 3.11
N GLY A 96 0.22 12.68 4.38
CA GLY A 96 -0.63 12.74 5.55
C GLY A 96 -1.22 11.40 5.98
N PHE A 97 -0.52 10.29 5.72
CA PHE A 97 -0.87 8.97 6.23
C PHE A 97 0.05 8.55 7.38
N TYR A 98 -0.54 7.98 8.43
CA TYR A 98 0.19 7.31 9.50
C TYR A 98 0.31 5.83 9.18
N CYS A 99 1.54 5.34 9.04
CA CYS A 99 1.85 3.94 8.76
C CYS A 99 2.48 3.28 9.99
N ALA A 100 2.00 2.10 10.37
CA ALA A 100 2.55 1.32 11.48
C ALA A 100 2.46 -0.18 11.22
N LEU A 101 3.37 -0.94 11.84
CA LEU A 101 3.23 -2.39 11.91
C LEU A 101 2.05 -2.74 12.83
N PRO A 102 1.20 -3.71 12.44
CA PRO A 102 0.18 -4.25 13.33
C PRO A 102 0.80 -4.79 14.63
N SER A 103 0.02 -4.75 15.72
CA SER A 103 0.42 -5.36 16.99
C SER A 103 0.53 -6.89 16.91
N ASP A 104 -0.07 -7.50 15.89
CA ASP A 104 0.00 -8.93 15.65
C ASP A 104 1.37 -9.30 15.04
N PRO A 105 2.19 -10.10 15.73
CA PRO A 105 3.54 -10.45 15.26
C PRO A 105 3.53 -11.35 14.01
N SER A 106 2.38 -11.90 13.63
CA SER A 106 2.22 -12.71 12.42
C SER A 106 1.97 -11.83 11.17
N ARG A 107 1.72 -10.53 11.33
CA ARG A 107 1.51 -9.60 10.23
C ARG A 107 2.76 -8.76 9.99
N THR A 108 3.40 -8.98 8.84
CA THR A 108 4.63 -8.27 8.44
C THR A 108 4.38 -7.03 7.59
N HIS A 109 3.15 -6.83 7.12
CA HIS A 109 2.79 -5.69 6.29
C HIS A 109 2.62 -4.44 7.15
N MET A 110 3.06 -3.29 6.63
CA MET A 110 2.76 -2.01 7.24
C MET A 110 1.33 -1.58 6.88
N VAL A 111 0.63 -1.00 7.84
CA VAL A 111 -0.74 -0.50 7.67
C VAL A 111 -0.72 1.02 7.74
N CYS A 112 -1.13 1.67 6.66
CA CYS A 112 -1.24 3.12 6.52
C CYS A 112 -2.70 3.58 6.60
N ARG A 113 -2.94 4.60 7.42
CA ARG A 113 -4.26 5.22 7.61
C ARG A 113 -4.16 6.72 7.43
N LYS A 114 -5.17 7.33 6.83
CA LYS A 114 -5.21 8.78 6.65
C LYS A 114 -5.32 9.45 8.02
N LEU A 115 -4.48 10.45 8.29
CA LEU A 115 -4.58 11.23 9.50
C LEU A 115 -5.79 12.17 9.41
N PRO A 116 -6.61 12.26 10.47
CA PRO A 116 -7.61 13.32 10.56
C PRO A 116 -6.89 14.67 10.57
N LYS A 117 -7.46 15.66 9.88
CA LYS A 117 -6.99 17.05 9.94
C LYS A 117 -7.53 17.74 11.19
#